data_AF-A0A7C1KT20-F1
#
_entry.id   AF-A0A7C1KT20-F1
#
_cell.length_a   1.000
_cell.length_b   1.000
_cell.length_c   1.000
_cell.angle_alpha   90.00
_cell.angle_beta   90.00
_cell.angle_gamma   90.00
#
_symmetry.space_group_name_H-M   'P 1'
#
loop_
_entity.id
_entity.type
_entity.pdbx_description
1 polymer ?
#
loop_
_entity_poly.entity_id
_entity_poly.type
_entity_poly.pdbx_seq_one_letter_code
_entity_poly.pdbx_strand_id
1 'polypeptide(L)'
;LWTLNQKQLKKTLFPVGDYTKTQIRAMAKKWDLPVYEKKESQEICFIPDSDINKFLKKRIGIKKGTIITTKGEKVGEHEGLAYYTIGQRK
;
A
#
# COMPACT_ATOMS: atom_id res chain seq x y z
N LEU A 1 -6.74 2.52 -11.29
CA LEU A 1 -7.43 3.59 -12.06
C LEU A 1 -8.94 3.35 -12.21
N TRP A 2 -9.52 2.34 -11.55
CA TRP A 2 -10.92 1.98 -11.72
C TRP A 2 -11.91 3.06 -11.24
N THR A 3 -11.46 3.99 -10.38
CA THR A 3 -12.26 5.11 -9.88
C THR A 3 -12.29 6.33 -10.81
N LEU A 4 -11.45 6.37 -11.86
CA LEU A 4 -11.40 7.51 -12.78
C LEU A 4 -12.51 7.42 -13.82
N ASN A 5 -13.14 8.56 -14.13
CA ASN A 5 -14.13 8.65 -15.19
C ASN A 5 -13.52 9.14 -16.51
N GLN A 6 -14.28 8.99 -17.61
CA GLN A 6 -13.82 9.37 -18.96
C GLN A 6 -13.51 10.87 -19.11
N LYS A 7 -14.17 11.74 -18.34
CA LYS A 7 -13.88 13.19 -18.37
C LYS A 7 -12.49 13.51 -17.82
N GLN A 8 -12.00 12.71 -16.87
CA GLN A 8 -10.65 12.81 -16.31
C GLN A 8 -9.63 12.11 -17.21
N LEU A 9 -9.94 10.91 -17.68
CA LEU A 9 -9.04 10.13 -18.54
C LEU A 9 -8.72 10.84 -19.85
N LYS A 10 -9.69 11.50 -20.49
CA LYS A 10 -9.45 12.26 -21.74
C LYS A 10 -8.45 13.41 -21.60
N LYS A 11 -8.12 13.81 -20.36
CA LYS A 11 -7.14 14.87 -20.03
C LYS A 11 -5.89 14.31 -19.34
N THR A 12 -5.73 13.00 -19.30
CA THR A 12 -4.61 12.33 -18.62
C THR A 12 -3.72 11.65 -19.66
N LEU A 13 -2.41 11.86 -19.55
CA LEU A 13 -1.43 11.13 -20.34
C LEU A 13 -0.75 10.09 -19.44
N PHE A 14 -0.43 8.93 -20.02
CA PHE A 14 0.37 7.88 -19.38
C PHE A 14 1.66 7.66 -20.18
N PRO A 15 2.65 8.57 -20.11
CA PRO A 15 3.82 8.55 -21.01
C PRO A 15 4.68 7.28 -20.91
N VAL A 16 4.55 6.58 -19.79
CA VAL A 16 5.28 5.34 -19.49
C VAL A 16 4.39 4.09 -19.56
N GLY A 17 3.12 4.23 -19.97
CA GLY A 17 2.12 3.15 -19.90
C GLY A 17 2.44 1.94 -20.79
N ASP A 18 3.13 2.16 -21.91
CA ASP A 18 3.46 1.12 -22.89
C ASP A 18 4.82 0.44 -22.64
N TYR A 19 5.54 0.86 -21.59
CA TYR A 19 6.89 0.39 -21.31
C TYR A 19 6.91 -0.52 -20.09
N THR A 20 7.71 -1.57 -20.18
CA THR A 20 8.07 -2.37 -19.01
C THR A 20 8.96 -1.56 -18.06
N LYS A 21 8.97 -1.95 -16.78
CA LYS A 21 9.83 -1.31 -15.78
C LYS A 21 11.31 -1.31 -16.19
N THR A 22 11.79 -2.41 -16.74
CA THR A 22 13.17 -2.57 -17.20
C THR A 22 13.51 -1.58 -18.30
N GLN A 23 12.61 -1.40 -19.29
CA GLN A 23 12.79 -0.40 -20.35
C GLN A 23 12.84 1.02 -19.79
N ILE A 24 11.96 1.36 -18.83
CA ILE A 24 11.95 2.68 -18.19
C ILE A 24 13.28 2.94 -17.47
N ARG A 25 13.79 1.97 -16.71
CA ARG A 25 15.10 2.12 -16.02
C ARG A 25 16.26 2.26 -16.99
N ALA A 26 16.25 1.51 -18.10
CA ALA A 26 17.26 1.64 -19.15
C ALA A 26 17.24 3.03 -19.81
N MET A 27 16.05 3.58 -20.10
CA MET A 27 15.90 4.96 -20.61
C MET A 27 16.39 5.99 -19.60
N ALA A 28 16.01 5.86 -18.32
CA ALA A 28 16.46 6.75 -17.26
C ALA A 28 17.99 6.75 -17.11
N LYS A 29 18.62 5.56 -17.18
CA LYS A 29 20.08 5.43 -17.15
C LYS A 29 20.75 6.06 -18.38
N LYS A 30 20.19 5.82 -19.58
CA LYS A 30 20.69 6.40 -20.84
C LYS A 30 20.68 7.94 -20.82
N TRP A 31 19.69 8.53 -20.15
CA TRP A 31 19.56 9.99 -20.00
C TRP A 31 20.16 10.55 -18.72
N ASP A 32 20.94 9.76 -17.97
CA ASP A 32 21.59 10.16 -16.73
C ASP A 32 20.62 10.74 -15.68
N LEU A 33 19.40 10.21 -15.61
CA LEU A 33 18.40 10.64 -14.62
C LEU A 33 18.70 9.98 -13.27
N PRO A 34 18.87 10.73 -12.17
CA PRO A 34 19.33 10.21 -10.86
C PRO A 34 18.39 9.18 -10.21
N VAL A 35 17.21 8.96 -10.78
CA VAL A 35 16.19 8.03 -10.30
C VAL A 35 16.33 6.62 -10.89
N TYR A 36 17.26 6.37 -11.82
CA TYR A 36 17.37 5.10 -12.55
C TYR A 36 17.61 3.88 -11.64
N GLU A 37 18.31 4.09 -10.51
CA GLU A 37 18.60 3.08 -9.49
C GLU A 37 17.82 3.28 -8.17
N LYS A 38 16.99 4.32 -8.08
CA LYS A 38 16.23 4.62 -6.86
C LYS A 38 15.23 3.50 -6.59
N LYS A 39 15.24 2.96 -5.37
CA LYS A 39 14.22 2.01 -4.89
C LYS A 39 12.83 2.64 -4.98
N GLU A 40 11.86 1.83 -5.35
CA GLU A 40 10.48 2.27 -5.53
C GLU A 40 9.84 2.53 -4.17
N SER A 41 8.99 3.56 -4.10
CA SER A 41 8.11 3.72 -2.95
C SER A 41 7.26 2.46 -2.79
N GLN A 42 7.30 1.88 -1.60
CA GLN A 42 6.44 0.79 -1.18
C GLN A 42 5.44 1.34 -0.17
N GLU A 43 4.35 0.62 0.08
CA GLU A 43 3.27 1.01 0.99
C GLU A 43 2.49 2.28 0.60
N ILE A 44 1.64 2.75 1.52
CA ILE A 44 0.74 3.88 1.34
C ILE A 44 1.54 5.18 1.26
N CYS A 45 1.37 5.92 0.16
CA CYS A 45 2.22 7.06 -0.24
C CYS A 45 2.41 8.17 0.82
N PHE A 46 1.48 8.33 1.76
CA PHE A 46 1.50 9.40 2.77
C PHE A 46 1.78 8.89 4.19
N ILE A 47 2.05 7.59 4.37
CA ILE A 47 2.40 7.03 5.68
C ILE A 47 3.92 6.92 5.75
N PRO A 48 4.58 7.70 6.63
CA PRO A 48 6.02 7.60 6.81
C PRO A 48 6.40 6.26 7.43
N ASP A 49 7.59 5.75 7.06
CA ASP A 49 8.23 4.56 7.64
C ASP A 49 7.38 3.27 7.58
N SER A 50 6.35 3.22 6.73
CA SER A 50 5.51 2.05 6.52
C SER A 50 4.76 1.55 7.77
N ASP A 51 4.72 2.33 8.86
CA ASP A 51 4.07 1.94 10.12
C ASP A 51 2.58 2.35 10.12
N ILE A 52 1.78 1.52 9.46
CA ILE A 52 0.33 1.68 9.35
C ILE A 52 -0.33 1.63 10.73
N ASN A 53 0.16 0.77 11.65
CA ASN A 53 -0.44 0.60 12.97
C ASN A 53 -0.29 1.87 13.82
N LYS A 54 0.91 2.49 13.81
CA LYS A 54 1.15 3.77 14.48
C LYS A 54 0.34 4.91 13.86
N PHE A 55 0.17 4.90 12.54
CA PHE A 55 -0.70 5.87 11.86
C PHE A 55 -2.16 5.73 12.30
N LEU A 56 -2.68 4.50 12.33
CA LEU A 56 -4.06 4.22 12.76
C LEU A 56 -4.28 4.57 14.23
N LYS A 57 -3.39 4.19 15.14
CA LYS A 57 -3.50 4.48 16.59
C LYS A 57 -3.65 5.97 16.89
N LYS A 58 -3.07 6.85 16.07
CA LYS A 58 -3.18 8.31 16.23
C LYS A 58 -4.52 8.88 15.77
N ARG A 59 -5.28 8.16 14.94
CA ARG A 59 -6.49 8.68 14.27
C ARG A 59 -7.78 8.01 14.71
N ILE A 60 -7.71 6.76 15.17
CA ILE A 60 -8.86 5.99 15.60
C ILE A 60 -8.64 5.42 17.00
N GLY A 61 -9.73 5.26 17.75
CA GLY A 61 -9.70 4.53 19.01
C GLY A 61 -9.39 3.05 18.77
N ILE A 62 -8.44 2.51 19.51
CA ILE A 62 -8.01 1.12 19.39
C ILE A 62 -8.48 0.37 20.64
N LYS A 63 -9.21 -0.73 20.43
CA LYS A 63 -9.75 -1.57 21.49
C LYS A 63 -9.24 -2.99 21.35
N LYS A 64 -8.63 -3.51 22.43
CA LYS A 64 -8.26 -4.91 22.53
C LYS A 64 -9.50 -5.80 22.55
N GLY A 65 -9.38 -6.98 21.97
CA GLY A 65 -10.48 -7.94 21.86
C GLY A 65 -9.99 -9.37 21.82
N THR A 66 -10.91 -10.32 21.96
CA THR A 66 -10.60 -11.75 21.94
C THR A 66 -10.56 -12.26 20.50
N ILE A 67 -9.59 -13.11 20.19
CA ILE A 67 -9.54 -13.88 18.95
C ILE A 67 -10.22 -15.22 19.22
N ILE A 68 -11.24 -15.55 18.41
CA ILE A 68 -11.99 -16.80 18.49
C ILE A 68 -11.89 -17.59 17.19
N THR A 69 -11.93 -18.91 17.31
CA THR A 69 -12.09 -19.79 16.14
C THR A 69 -13.53 -19.74 15.62
N THR A 70 -13.76 -20.30 14.44
CA THR A 70 -15.11 -20.50 13.89
C THR A 70 -15.98 -21.42 14.76
N LYS A 71 -15.38 -22.19 15.67
CA LYS A 71 -16.07 -23.02 16.66
C LYS A 71 -16.37 -22.27 17.98
N GLY A 72 -15.97 -21.00 18.09
CA GLY A 72 -16.17 -20.18 19.28
C GLY A 72 -15.08 -20.34 20.35
N GLU A 73 -14.03 -21.11 20.09
CA GLU A 73 -12.93 -21.31 21.06
C GLU A 73 -12.01 -20.09 21.09
N LYS A 74 -11.70 -19.57 22.29
CA LYS A 74 -10.72 -18.48 22.45
C LYS A 74 -9.32 -19.00 22.14
N VAL A 75 -8.61 -18.31 21.24
CA VAL A 75 -7.22 -18.64 20.85
C VAL A 75 -6.22 -17.54 21.15
N GLY A 76 -6.68 -16.37 21.61
CA GLY A 76 -5.80 -15.29 22.00
C GLY A 76 -6.52 -13.95 22.13
N GLU A 77 -5.75 -12.88 22.12
CA GLU A 77 -6.23 -11.50 22.13
C GLU A 77 -5.52 -10.70 21.04
N HIS A 78 -6.22 -9.74 20.46
CA HIS A 78 -5.69 -8.83 19.46
C HIS A 78 -5.54 -7.43 20.04
N GLU A 79 -4.54 -6.70 19.56
CA GLU A 79 -4.29 -5.32 20.01
C GLU A 79 -5.22 -4.30 19.36
N GLY A 80 -6.04 -4.69 18.39
CA GLY A 80 -7.05 -3.85 17.75
C GLY A 80 -7.52 -4.44 16.43
N LEU A 81 -8.84 -4.51 16.20
CA LEU A 81 -9.39 -5.14 14.98
C LEU A 81 -8.86 -4.49 13.69
N ALA A 82 -8.66 -3.17 13.72
CA ALA A 82 -8.19 -2.40 12.56
C ALA A 82 -6.76 -2.76 12.09
N TYR A 83 -5.99 -3.54 12.86
CA TYR A 83 -4.64 -3.97 12.49
C TYR A 83 -4.60 -5.28 11.69
N TYR A 84 -5.76 -5.88 11.43
CA TYR A 84 -5.85 -7.18 10.79
C TYR A 84 -6.68 -7.11 9.51
N THR A 85 -6.32 -7.94 8.55
CA THR A 85 -7.10 -8.13 7.32
C THR A 85 -7.46 -9.61 7.15
N ILE A 86 -8.63 -9.88 6.56
CA ILE A 86 -9.06 -11.25 6.25
C ILE A 86 -8.00 -11.94 5.38
N GLY A 87 -7.57 -13.13 5.79
CA GLY A 87 -6.55 -13.92 5.08
C GLY A 87 -5.10 -13.57 5.44
N GLN A 88 -4.87 -12.62 6.35
CA GLN A 88 -3.54 -12.36 6.89
C GLN A 88 -2.98 -13.63 7.56
N ARG A 89 -1.76 -14.01 7.17
CA ARG A 89 -1.00 -15.10 7.79
C ARG A 89 0.23 -14.50 8.45
N LYS A 90 0.38 -14.78 9.75
CA LYS A 90 1.23 -14.08 10.75
C LYS A 90 0.62 -12.79 11.30
#